data_AF-A0A522UZ61-F1
#
_entry.id   AF-A0A522UZ61-F1
#
_cell.length_a   1.000
_cell.length_b   1.000
_cell.length_c   1.000
_cell.angle_alpha   90.00
_cell.angle_beta   90.00
_cell.angle_gamma   90.00
#
_symmetry.space_group_name_H-M   'P 1'
#
loop_
_entity.id
_entity.type
_entity.pdbx_description
1 polymer ?
#
loop_
_entity_poly.entity_id
_entity_poly.type
_entity_poly.pdbx_seq_one_letter_code
_entity_poly.pdbx_strand_id
1 'polypeptide(L)'
;LVLDLEFDILIRQLLRRIALLAYFHEGHDTSSIDFKGIIERAQTVAVAERHLKWYDWERYSSRKDTRMKMGGFTGTISFEGAIDIFMPLIKAGEALHVGKGTTFGLGKYCIKLGTATGFLRR
;
A
#
# COMPACT_ATOMS: atom_id res chain seq x y z
N LEU A 1 -20.15 1.89 1.84
CA LEU A 1 -18.84 1.69 2.50
C LEU A 1 -17.95 2.84 2.05
N VAL A 2 -17.45 3.66 2.96
CA VAL A 2 -16.53 4.75 2.59
C VAL A 2 -15.17 4.14 2.26
N LEU A 3 -14.61 4.53 1.11
CA LEU A 3 -13.40 3.96 0.50
C LEU A 3 -12.16 4.77 0.93
N ASP A 4 -11.83 4.76 2.22
CA ASP A 4 -10.78 5.64 2.76
C ASP A 4 -9.42 4.94 2.81
N LEU A 5 -8.78 4.82 1.65
CA LEU A 5 -7.35 4.51 1.58
C LEU A 5 -6.55 5.80 1.74
N GLU A 6 -6.08 6.06 2.96
CA GLU A 6 -5.15 7.14 3.27
C GLU A 6 -3.68 6.71 3.06
N PHE A 7 -2.78 7.67 2.88
CA PHE A 7 -1.38 7.40 2.55
C PHE A 7 -0.67 6.64 3.69
N ASP A 8 -0.91 7.01 4.96
CA ASP A 8 -0.31 6.34 6.10
C ASP A 8 -0.77 4.87 6.23
N ILE A 9 -1.99 4.56 5.79
CA ILE A 9 -2.50 3.18 5.73
C ILE A 9 -1.66 2.37 4.72
N LEU A 10 -1.41 2.90 3.52
CA LEU A 10 -0.55 2.26 2.53
C LEU A 10 0.86 2.02 3.08
N ILE A 11 1.48 3.05 3.66
CA ILE A 11 2.83 2.97 4.23
C ILE A 11 2.90 1.95 5.37
N ARG A 12 1.89 1.90 6.25
CA ARG A 12 1.82 0.92 7.33
C ARG A 12 1.78 -0.51 6.82
N GLN A 13 1.01 -0.78 5.76
CA GLN A 13 0.94 -2.13 5.17
C GLN A 13 2.26 -2.53 4.49
N LEU A 14 2.94 -1.58 3.83
CA LEU A 14 4.26 -1.82 3.22
C LEU A 14 5.32 -2.11 4.29
N LEU A 15 5.41 -1.26 5.32
CA LEU A 15 6.33 -1.45 6.45
C LEU A 15 6.13 -2.81 7.12
N ARG A 16 4.87 -3.17 7.42
CA ARG A 16 4.56 -4.47 8.01
C ARG A 16 5.06 -5.62 7.13
N ARG A 17 4.82 -5.54 5.82
CA ARG A 17 5.23 -6.60 4.90
C ARG A 17 6.76 -6.74 4.85
N ILE A 18 7.47 -5.63 4.69
CA ILE A 18 8.93 -5.63 4.60
C ILE A 18 9.54 -6.11 5.91
N ALA A 19 9.05 -5.64 7.06
CA ALA A 19 9.54 -6.06 8.37
C ALA A 19 9.35 -7.57 8.60
N LEU A 20 8.20 -8.14 8.23
CA LEU A 20 7.96 -9.58 8.34
C LEU A 20 8.87 -10.38 7.40
N LEU A 21 9.09 -9.91 6.16
CA LEU A 21 10.00 -10.58 5.23
C LEU A 21 11.43 -10.56 5.76
N ALA A 22 11.90 -9.40 6.23
CA ALA A 22 13.24 -9.24 6.81
C ALA A 22 13.43 -10.13 8.05
N TYR A 23 12.43 -10.19 8.93
CA TYR A 23 12.46 -11.03 10.12
C TYR A 23 12.51 -12.52 9.79
N PHE A 24 11.60 -13.00 8.94
CA PHE A 24 11.45 -14.44 8.69
C PHE A 24 12.45 -15.03 7.69
N HIS A 25 13.02 -14.21 6.79
CA HIS A 25 13.90 -14.72 5.73
C HIS A 25 15.37 -14.32 5.88
N GLU A 26 15.64 -13.17 6.50
CA GLU A 26 17.02 -12.67 6.69
C GLU A 26 17.43 -12.64 8.16
N GLY A 27 16.51 -12.91 9.09
CA GLY A 27 16.78 -12.85 10.53
C GLY A 27 17.06 -11.43 11.04
N HIS A 28 16.68 -10.39 10.29
CA HIS A 28 16.90 -9.01 10.69
C HIS A 28 16.00 -8.61 11.86
N ASP A 29 16.60 -8.03 12.90
CA ASP A 29 15.85 -7.35 13.94
C ASP A 29 15.37 -5.99 13.43
N THR A 30 14.06 -5.78 13.49
CA THR A 30 13.39 -4.54 13.07
C THR A 30 12.89 -3.72 14.25
N SER A 31 13.17 -4.15 15.49
CA SER A 31 12.71 -3.49 16.73
C SER A 31 13.23 -2.06 16.89
N SER A 32 14.38 -1.75 16.29
CA SER A 32 15.03 -0.43 16.32
C SER A 32 14.46 0.57 15.32
N ILE A 33 13.57 0.15 14.41
CA ILE A 33 12.96 1.02 13.41
C ILE A 33 11.89 1.90 14.09
N ASP A 34 11.99 3.22 13.90
CA ASP A 34 10.97 4.18 14.33
C ASP A 34 9.72 4.13 13.42
N PHE A 35 8.95 3.04 13.55
CA PHE A 35 7.70 2.88 12.80
C PHE A 35 6.71 4.01 13.10
N LYS A 36 6.67 4.49 14.35
CA LYS A 36 5.73 5.53 14.76
C LYS A 36 6.01 6.83 14.03
N GLY A 37 7.24 7.34 14.07
CA GLY A 37 7.60 8.58 13.40
C GLY A 37 7.51 8.50 11.88
N ILE A 38 7.77 7.32 11.28
CA ILE A 38 7.54 7.12 9.83
C ILE A 38 6.05 7.28 9.49
N ILE A 39 5.17 6.68 10.30
CA ILE A 39 3.72 6.77 10.10
C ILE A 39 3.20 8.19 10.35
N GLU A 40 3.68 8.87 11.39
CA GLU A 40 3.30 10.27 11.66
C GLU A 40 3.69 11.19 10.50
N ARG A 41 4.87 10.99 9.90
CA ARG A 41 5.25 11.70 8.67
C ARG A 41 4.32 11.36 7.50
N ALA A 42 3.92 10.09 7.36
CA ALA A 42 3.04 9.66 6.29
C ALA A 42 1.63 10.28 6.39
N GLN A 43 1.16 10.59 7.60
CA GLN A 43 -0.13 11.27 7.82
C GLN A 43 -0.15 12.70 7.27
N THR A 44 1.00 13.31 6.98
CA THR A 44 1.08 14.65 6.38
C THR A 44 0.87 14.65 4.86
N VAL A 45 0.84 13.48 4.23
CA VAL A 45 0.61 13.31 2.79
C VAL A 45 -0.89 13.18 2.53
N ALA A 46 -1.41 14.07 1.70
CA ALA A 46 -2.83 14.14 1.39
C ALA A 46 -3.20 13.27 0.18
N VAL A 47 -4.47 12.88 0.10
CA VAL A 47 -5.05 12.25 -1.08
C VAL A 47 -5.47 13.35 -2.05
N ALA A 48 -4.81 13.42 -3.20
CA ALA A 48 -5.11 14.40 -4.24
C ALA A 48 -6.32 13.98 -5.09
N GLU A 49 -6.39 12.70 -5.45
CA GLU A 49 -7.47 12.17 -6.30
C GLU A 49 -7.71 10.69 -6.02
N ARG A 50 -8.97 10.26 -6.04
CA ARG A 50 -9.36 8.88 -5.72
C ARG A 50 -10.39 8.36 -6.72
N HIS A 51 -9.98 7.35 -7.49
CA HIS A 51 -10.82 6.57 -8.41
C HIS A 51 -10.78 5.10 -8.04
N LEU A 52 -11.16 4.80 -6.80
CA LEU A 52 -11.17 3.44 -6.27
C LEU A 52 -12.57 2.83 -6.32
N LYS A 53 -12.64 1.53 -6.55
CA LYS A 53 -13.85 0.73 -6.45
C LYS A 53 -13.57 -0.51 -5.62
N TRP A 54 -14.53 -0.87 -4.77
CA TRP A 54 -14.50 -2.16 -4.10
C TRP A 54 -14.81 -3.27 -5.11
N TYR A 55 -13.96 -4.28 -5.18
CA TYR A 55 -14.15 -5.45 -6.01
C TYR A 55 -14.23 -6.68 -5.11
N ASP A 56 -15.42 -7.28 -5.01
CA ASP A 56 -15.64 -8.51 -4.27
C ASP A 56 -15.22 -9.71 -5.11
N TRP A 57 -13.98 -10.16 -4.91
CA TRP A 57 -13.51 -11.43 -5.43
C TRP A 57 -13.90 -12.55 -4.47
N GLU A 58 -14.52 -13.63 -4.96
CA GLU A 58 -14.67 -14.88 -4.21
C GLU A 58 -13.80 -16.02 -4.78
N ARG A 59 -13.13 -16.77 -3.91
CA ARG A 59 -12.42 -18.00 -4.28
C ARG A 59 -13.04 -19.18 -3.54
N TYR A 60 -13.39 -20.22 -4.28
CA TYR A 60 -13.82 -21.48 -3.67
C TYR A 60 -12.61 -22.29 -3.18
N SER A 61 -12.66 -22.76 -1.93
CA SER A 61 -11.66 -23.63 -1.32
C SER A 61 -12.20 -25.05 -1.27
N SER A 62 -11.70 -25.93 -2.14
CA SER A 62 -12.08 -27.36 -2.15
C SER A 62 -11.70 -28.08 -0.84
N ARG A 63 -10.61 -27.67 -0.17
CA ARG A 63 -10.17 -28.26 1.10
C ARG A 63 -11.10 -27.99 2.27
N LYS A 64 -11.83 -26.87 2.23
CA LYS A 64 -12.73 -26.42 3.31
C LYS A 64 -14.19 -26.35 2.87
N ASP A 65 -14.48 -26.76 1.65
CA ASP A 65 -15.79 -26.63 0.99
C ASP A 65 -16.47 -25.27 1.26
N THR A 66 -15.75 -24.17 1.06
CA THR A 66 -16.21 -22.82 1.44
C THR A 66 -15.72 -21.77 0.44
N ARG A 67 -16.56 -20.74 0.18
CA ARG A 67 -16.16 -19.54 -0.56
C ARG A 67 -15.48 -18.53 0.36
N MET A 68 -14.23 -18.19 0.02
CA MET A 68 -13.43 -17.19 0.70
C MET A 68 -13.70 -15.82 0.06
N LYS A 69 -14.08 -14.84 0.88
CA LYS A 69 -14.14 -13.43 0.47
C LYS A 69 -12.73 -12.87 0.40
N MET A 70 -12.34 -12.46 -0.80
CA MET A 70 -11.00 -11.97 -1.16
C MET A 70 -11.10 -10.54 -1.71
N GLY A 71 -12.11 -9.78 -1.27
CA GLY A 71 -12.38 -8.44 -1.76
C GLY A 71 -11.31 -7.41 -1.40
N GLY A 72 -11.23 -6.35 -2.19
CA GLY A 72 -10.30 -5.23 -1.99
C GLY A 72 -10.54 -4.09 -2.96
N PHE A 73 -9.63 -3.12 -2.96
CA PHE A 73 -9.70 -1.96 -3.85
C PHE A 73 -9.10 -2.27 -5.22
N THR A 74 -9.72 -1.73 -6.27
CA THR A 74 -9.18 -1.64 -7.63
C THR A 74 -9.35 -0.21 -8.14
N GLY A 75 -8.49 0.22 -9.05
CA GLY A 75 -8.53 1.57 -9.64
C GLY A 75 -7.25 2.36 -9.36
N THR A 76 -7.37 3.69 -9.35
CA THR A 76 -6.24 4.61 -9.16
C THR A 76 -6.45 5.53 -7.96
N ILE A 77 -5.36 5.90 -7.32
CA ILE A 77 -5.32 6.91 -6.27
C ILE A 77 -4.03 7.71 -6.43
N SER A 78 -4.12 9.02 -6.24
CA SER A 78 -3.00 9.96 -6.33
C SER A 78 -2.82 10.62 -4.97
N PHE A 79 -1.56 10.82 -4.57
CA PHE A 79 -1.19 11.45 -3.31
C PHE A 79 -0.34 12.68 -3.57
N GLU A 80 -0.40 13.66 -2.67
CA GLU A 80 0.41 14.89 -2.73
C GLU A 80 1.03 15.23 -1.37
N GLY A 81 2.25 15.77 -1.38
CA GLY A 81 3.02 16.10 -0.18
C GLY A 81 4.46 15.60 -0.26
N ALA A 82 5.10 15.43 0.90
CA ALA A 82 6.49 14.97 1.02
C ALA A 82 6.61 13.44 0.79
N ILE A 83 6.35 12.99 -0.44
CA ILE A 83 6.27 11.57 -0.80
C ILE A 83 7.67 10.95 -1.01
N ASP A 84 8.66 11.75 -1.42
CA ASP A 84 9.98 11.27 -1.84
C ASP A 84 10.66 10.38 -0.80
N ILE A 85 10.50 10.70 0.49
CA ILE A 85 11.08 9.92 1.59
C ILE A 85 10.52 8.50 1.72
N PHE A 86 9.33 8.24 1.16
CA PHE A 86 8.66 6.95 1.17
C PHE A 86 8.90 6.13 -0.10
N MET A 87 9.50 6.73 -1.15
CA MET A 87 9.67 6.08 -2.44
C MET A 87 10.40 4.73 -2.40
N PRO A 88 11.41 4.49 -1.55
CA PRO A 88 11.99 3.15 -1.42
C PRO A 88 10.96 2.08 -0.99
N LEU A 89 10.09 2.42 -0.03
CA LEU A 89 9.03 1.51 0.44
C LEU A 89 7.96 1.29 -0.63
N ILE A 90 7.57 2.35 -1.33
CA ILE A 90 6.55 2.29 -2.39
C ILE A 90 7.08 1.45 -3.58
N LYS A 91 8.32 1.67 -4.03
CA LYS A 91 8.91 0.84 -5.10
C LYS A 91 9.03 -0.63 -4.71
N ALA A 92 9.42 -0.92 -3.47
CA ALA A 92 9.45 -2.29 -2.97
C ALA A 92 8.05 -2.95 -3.03
N GLY A 93 7.00 -2.18 -2.77
CA GLY A 93 5.62 -2.66 -2.84
C GLY A 93 5.12 -3.03 -4.24
N GLU A 94 5.67 -2.47 -5.32
CA GLU A 94 5.32 -2.91 -6.69
C GLU A 94 5.70 -4.38 -6.91
N ALA A 95 6.90 -4.77 -6.47
CA ALA A 95 7.39 -6.15 -6.58
C ALA A 95 6.78 -7.07 -5.52
N LEU A 96 6.62 -6.56 -4.30
CA LEU A 96 6.18 -7.37 -3.17
C LEU A 96 4.67 -7.45 -3.06
N HIS A 97 3.90 -6.54 -3.67
CA HIS A 97 2.48 -6.29 -3.39
C HIS A 97 2.23 -5.80 -1.95
N VAL A 98 1.00 -5.40 -1.64
CA VAL A 98 0.62 -4.85 -0.32
C VAL A 98 -0.69 -5.43 0.22
N GLY A 99 -0.82 -5.51 1.54
CA GLY A 99 -2.05 -5.95 2.22
C GLY A 99 -2.18 -7.47 2.36
N LYS A 100 -3.42 -7.96 2.41
CA LYS A 100 -3.74 -9.38 2.63
C LYS A 100 -3.87 -10.13 1.29
N GLY A 101 -3.59 -11.43 1.31
CA GLY A 101 -3.77 -12.28 0.12
C GLY A 101 -2.74 -12.05 -1.00
N THR A 102 -1.58 -11.47 -0.67
CA THR A 102 -0.49 -11.20 -1.64
C THR A 102 0.02 -12.47 -2.32
N THR A 103 0.05 -13.60 -1.61
CA THR A 103 0.39 -14.93 -2.17
C THR A 103 -0.65 -15.46 -3.16
N PHE A 104 -1.86 -14.91 -3.17
CA PHE A 104 -2.90 -15.17 -4.17
C PHE A 104 -2.90 -14.12 -5.30
N GLY A 105 -1.86 -13.28 -5.38
CA GLY A 105 -1.72 -12.27 -6.42
C GLY A 105 -2.46 -10.95 -6.16
N LEU A 106 -3.05 -10.77 -4.97
CA LEU A 106 -3.71 -9.51 -4.58
C LEU A 106 -2.71 -8.44 -4.16
N GLY A 107 -3.17 -7.19 -4.14
CA GLY A 107 -2.39 -6.06 -3.65
C GLY A 107 -1.33 -5.56 -4.62
N LYS A 108 -1.40 -5.96 -5.89
CA LYS A 108 -0.56 -5.44 -6.96
C LYS A 108 -0.90 -3.99 -7.25
N TYR A 109 0.13 -3.18 -7.43
CA TYR A 109 -0.01 -1.83 -7.97
C TYR A 109 1.20 -1.49 -8.82
N CYS A 110 1.09 -0.41 -9.58
CA CYS A 110 2.22 0.21 -10.27
C CYS A 110 2.24 1.71 -9.94
N ILE A 111 3.44 2.29 -9.92
CA ILE A 111 3.63 3.71 -9.69
C ILE A 111 3.53 4.44 -11.03
N LYS A 112 2.79 5.54 -11.05
CA LYS A 112 2.84 6.53 -12.13
C LYS A 112 3.28 7.85 -11.54
N LEU A 113 4.36 8.41 -12.08
CA LEU A 113 4.79 9.75 -11.70
C LEU A 113 3.83 10.75 -12.36
N GLY A 114 3.10 11.50 -11.53
CA GLY A 114 2.35 12.66 -11.99
C GLY A 114 3.32 13.75 -12.43
N THR A 115 3.09 14.35 -13.60
CA THR A 115 3.77 15.60 -13.95
C THR A 115 3.10 16.71 -13.17
N ALA A 116 3.85 17.48 -12.39
CA ALA A 116 3.32 18.71 -11.80
C ALA A 116 2.96 19.66 -12.95
N THR A 117 1.70 19.71 -13.34
CA THR A 117 1.23 20.65 -14.36
C THR A 117 1.16 22.05 -13.73
N GLY A 118 2.30 22.74 -13.74
CA GLY A 118 2.41 24.20 -13.79
C GLY A 118 2.13 25.02 -12.52
N PHE A 119 3.17 25.70 -12.04
CA PHE A 119 3.01 27.02 -11.41
C PHE A 119 4.17 27.95 -11.82
N LEU A 120 4.23 28.29 -13.11
CA LEU A 120 4.83 29.56 -13.53
C LEU A 120 3.73 30.63 -13.35
N ARG A 121 3.59 31.16 -12.14
CA ARG A 121 2.98 32.47 -11.97
C ARG A 121 4.02 33.53 -12.29
N ARG A 122 3.68 34.38 -13.27
CA ARG A 122 4.32 35.67 -13.50
C ARG A 122 4.22 36.55 -12.26
#